data_AF-X8DUV2-F1
#
_entry.id   AF-X8DUV2-F1
#
_cell.length_a   1.000
_cell.length_b   1.000
_cell.length_c   1.000
_cell.angle_alpha   90.00
_cell.angle_beta   90.00
_cell.angle_gamma   90.00
#
_symmetry.space_group_name_H-M   'P 1'
#
loop_
_entity.id
_entity.type
_entity.pdbx_description
1 polymer ?
#
loop_
_entity_poly.entity_id
_entity_poly.type
_entity_poly.pdbx_seq_one_letter_code
_entity_poly.pdbx_strand_id
1 'polypeptide(L)'
;MIRDRDGAVAQESLRGNNIARGGDLFRLNCASCHNFTGRGGALSSGKFAPELDPATEQQIYTAMLTGPQNMPKFSDRQLTVDEKKDIIAYVRASSETPDPGGYGLGGFGPTSEGMAMWIIGIVAAIAAALWIGARA
;
A
#
# COMPACT_ATOMS: atom_id res chain seq x y z
N MET A 1 -11.27 20.91 -2.89
CA MET A 1 -10.78 20.89 -1.49
C MET A 1 -11.99 20.73 -0.59
N ILE A 2 -12.03 19.66 0.20
CA ILE A 2 -13.10 19.40 1.17
C ILE A 2 -12.70 20.06 2.49
N ARG A 3 -13.63 20.72 3.16
CA ARG A 3 -13.38 21.39 4.44
C ARG A 3 -14.29 20.84 5.52
N ASP A 4 -13.77 20.77 6.73
CA ASP A 4 -14.51 20.41 7.93
C ASP A 4 -15.40 21.57 8.40
N ARG A 5 -16.26 21.31 9.39
CA ARG A 5 -17.22 22.29 9.92
C ARG A 5 -16.56 23.51 10.56
N ASP A 6 -15.33 23.35 11.04
CA ASP A 6 -14.46 24.39 11.58
C ASP A 6 -13.70 25.17 10.49
N GLY A 7 -13.86 24.80 9.22
CA GLY A 7 -13.20 25.41 8.08
C GLY A 7 -11.80 24.85 7.78
N ALA A 8 -11.28 23.89 8.54
CA ALA A 8 -10.00 23.24 8.26
C ALA A 8 -10.07 22.35 7.00
N VAL A 9 -8.93 22.07 6.37
CA VAL A 9 -8.88 21.11 5.24
C VAL A 9 -9.11 19.71 5.80
N ALA A 10 -10.17 19.04 5.33
CA ALA A 10 -10.56 17.73 5.80
C ALA A 10 -9.45 16.70 5.53
N GLN A 11 -8.86 16.15 6.59
CA GLN A 11 -7.89 15.05 6.53
C GLN A 11 -8.39 13.91 7.43
N GLU A 12 -8.29 14.07 8.75
CA GLU A 12 -8.71 13.06 9.72
C GLU A 12 -10.19 12.69 9.58
N SER A 13 -11.06 13.66 9.28
CA SER A 13 -12.50 13.42 9.05
C SER A 13 -12.82 12.58 7.80
N LEU A 14 -11.83 12.40 6.92
CA LEU A 14 -11.89 11.49 5.76
C LEU A 14 -11.39 10.08 6.09
N ARG A 15 -10.88 9.84 7.30
CA ARG A 15 -10.59 8.48 7.77
C ARG A 15 -11.85 7.85 8.32
N GLY A 16 -12.25 6.73 7.72
CA GLY A 16 -13.33 5.89 8.22
C GLY A 16 -12.94 5.15 9.49
N ASN A 17 -13.92 4.53 10.14
CA ASN A 17 -13.71 3.79 11.39
C ASN A 17 -13.62 2.27 11.17
N ASN A 18 -13.81 1.78 9.95
CA ASN A 18 -13.79 0.35 9.65
C ASN A 18 -12.64 -0.02 8.70
N ILE A 19 -11.45 -0.15 9.28
CA ILE A 19 -10.22 -0.52 8.55
C ILE A 19 -10.35 -1.89 7.86
N ALA A 20 -11.07 -2.85 8.48
CA ALA A 20 -11.25 -4.18 7.92
C ALA A 20 -12.03 -4.13 6.60
N ARG A 21 -13.18 -3.44 6.59
CA ARG A 21 -13.96 -3.20 5.37
C ARG A 21 -13.16 -2.41 4.34
N GLY A 22 -12.42 -1.40 4.78
CA GLY A 22 -11.51 -0.63 3.91
C GLY A 22 -10.47 -1.50 3.21
N GLY A 23 -9.87 -2.44 3.93
CA GLY A 23 -8.89 -3.38 3.38
C GLY A 23 -9.50 -4.34 2.36
N ASP A 24 -10.69 -4.86 2.62
CA ASP A 24 -11.38 -5.73 1.65
C ASP A 24 -11.71 -4.97 0.37
N LEU A 25 -12.27 -3.77 0.49
CA LEU A 25 -12.58 -2.92 -0.66
C LEU A 25 -11.32 -2.50 -1.43
N PHE A 26 -10.25 -2.15 -0.73
CA PHE A 26 -8.98 -1.79 -1.36
C PHE A 26 -8.38 -2.96 -2.15
N ARG A 27 -8.38 -4.17 -1.58
CA ARG A 27 -7.89 -5.38 -2.28
C ARG A 27 -8.71 -5.70 -3.52
N LEU A 28 -10.02 -5.50 -3.47
CA LEU A 28 -10.92 -5.74 -4.58
C LEU A 28 -10.82 -4.69 -5.70
N ASN A 29 -10.53 -3.43 -5.36
CA ASN A 29 -10.68 -2.32 -6.31
C ASN A 29 -9.37 -1.58 -6.66
N CYS A 30 -8.33 -1.67 -5.83
CA CYS A 30 -7.16 -0.80 -5.91
C CYS A 30 -5.82 -1.56 -5.94
N ALA A 31 -5.74 -2.70 -5.24
CA ALA A 31 -4.49 -3.44 -5.06
C ALA A 31 -3.89 -4.00 -6.36
N SER A 32 -4.70 -4.20 -7.41
CA SER A 32 -4.23 -4.63 -8.72
C SER A 32 -3.23 -3.64 -9.35
N CYS A 33 -3.35 -2.35 -9.02
CA CYS A 33 -2.46 -1.30 -9.50
C CYS A 33 -1.51 -0.82 -8.39
N HIS A 34 -2.02 -0.61 -7.18
CA HIS A 34 -1.27 -0.01 -6.08
C HIS A 34 -0.58 -1.00 -5.13
N ASN A 35 -0.66 -2.31 -5.43
CA ASN A 35 -0.21 -3.38 -4.56
C ASN A 35 -1.01 -3.45 -3.23
N PHE A 36 -0.95 -4.58 -2.52
CA PHE A 36 -1.78 -4.84 -1.33
C PHE A 36 -1.51 -3.90 -0.14
N THR A 37 -0.30 -3.34 -0.07
CA THR A 37 0.17 -2.38 0.95
C THR A 37 0.24 -0.94 0.43
N GLY A 38 -0.21 -0.66 -0.80
CA GLY A 38 -0.16 0.70 -1.34
C GLY A 38 1.21 1.12 -1.89
N ARG A 39 2.13 0.18 -2.12
CA ARG A 39 3.48 0.42 -2.65
C ARG A 39 3.55 0.76 -4.15
N GLY A 40 2.42 0.86 -4.83
CA GLY A 40 2.38 1.18 -6.25
C GLY A 40 2.82 0.01 -7.14
N GLY A 41 2.94 0.28 -8.43
CA GLY A 41 3.27 -0.74 -9.42
C GLY A 41 3.47 -0.19 -10.82
N ALA A 42 4.18 -0.95 -11.66
CA ALA A 42 4.35 -0.61 -13.07
C ALA A 42 3.05 -0.88 -13.85
N LEU A 43 2.69 0.04 -14.74
CA LEU A 43 1.55 -0.08 -15.66
C LEU A 43 2.05 -0.13 -17.11
N SER A 44 1.15 -0.45 -18.04
CA SER A 44 1.46 -0.45 -19.47
C SER A 44 1.92 0.93 -19.97
N SER A 45 2.66 0.93 -21.08
CA SER A 45 3.08 2.16 -21.78
C SER A 45 3.90 3.13 -20.92
N GLY A 46 4.73 2.58 -20.02
CA GLY A 46 5.63 3.36 -19.16
C GLY A 46 4.92 4.16 -18.07
N LYS A 47 3.62 3.90 -17.84
CA LYS A 47 2.87 4.49 -16.73
C LYS A 47 3.15 3.71 -15.44
N PHE A 48 2.81 4.30 -14.30
CA PHE A 48 2.94 3.63 -13.01
C PHE A 48 1.84 4.11 -12.05
N ALA A 49 1.47 3.24 -11.13
CA ALA A 49 0.68 3.59 -9.96
C ALA A 49 1.66 4.07 -8.87
N PRO A 50 1.48 5.28 -8.33
CA PRO A 50 2.38 5.80 -7.30
C PRO A 50 2.19 5.06 -5.96
N GLU A 51 3.23 5.15 -5.12
CA GLU A 51 3.15 4.82 -3.70
C GLU A 51 2.17 5.76 -2.99
N LEU A 52 1.39 5.20 -2.06
CA LEU A 52 0.32 5.92 -1.37
C LEU A 52 0.74 6.55 -0.04
N ASP A 53 1.85 6.12 0.56
CA ASP A 53 2.37 6.64 1.84
C ASP A 53 2.46 8.18 1.92
N PRO A 54 3.01 8.91 0.92
CA PRO A 54 3.12 10.36 1.01
C PRO A 54 1.79 11.08 0.74
N ALA A 55 0.74 10.37 0.30
CA ALA A 55 -0.52 10.99 -0.07
C ALA A 55 -1.34 11.38 1.16
N THR A 56 -1.85 12.61 1.15
CA THR A 56 -2.85 13.06 2.13
C THR A 56 -4.19 12.37 1.90
N GLU A 57 -4.99 12.24 2.95
CA GLU A 57 -6.32 11.64 2.91
C GLU A 57 -7.21 12.33 1.88
N GLN A 58 -7.08 13.65 1.78
CA GLN A 58 -7.82 14.42 0.78
C GLN A 58 -7.36 14.14 -0.66
N GLN A 59 -6.05 13.92 -0.88
CA GLN A 59 -5.54 13.51 -2.18
C GLN A 59 -6.03 12.11 -2.55
N ILE A 60 -6.03 11.16 -1.61
CA ILE A 60 -6.54 9.80 -1.84
C ILE A 60 -8.04 9.85 -2.18
N TYR A 61 -8.83 10.61 -1.40
CA TYR A 61 -10.26 10.81 -1.66
C TYR A 61 -10.51 11.40 -3.05
N THR A 62 -9.76 12.45 -3.40
CA THR A 62 -9.90 13.13 -4.69
C THR A 62 -9.44 12.25 -5.85
N ALA A 63 -8.41 11.43 -5.65
CA ALA A 63 -7.94 10.48 -6.66
C ALA A 63 -9.00 9.43 -6.98
N MET A 64 -9.71 8.90 -5.97
CA MET A 64 -10.83 7.98 -6.19
C MET A 64 -11.97 8.63 -7.00
N LEU A 65 -12.23 9.92 -6.81
CA LEU A 65 -13.26 10.64 -7.54
C LEU A 65 -12.87 11.00 -8.98
N THR A 66 -11.62 11.43 -9.15
CA THR A 66 -11.16 12.01 -10.42
C THR A 66 -10.49 10.99 -11.34
N GLY A 67 -9.97 9.88 -10.79
CA GLY A 67 -9.30 8.83 -11.56
C GLY A 67 -8.11 9.36 -12.37
N PRO A 68 -7.01 9.79 -11.73
CA PRO A 68 -5.87 10.37 -12.44
C PRO A 68 -5.16 9.34 -13.33
N GLN A 69 -4.62 9.79 -14.46
CA GLN A 69 -3.94 8.95 -15.47
C GLN A 69 -4.86 7.81 -15.97
N ASN A 70 -4.46 6.55 -15.72
CA ASN A 70 -5.21 5.34 -16.11
C ASN A 70 -6.07 4.81 -14.96
N MET A 71 -6.12 5.49 -13.81
CA MET A 71 -6.94 5.07 -12.68
C MET A 71 -8.42 5.28 -13.00
N PRO A 72 -9.29 4.26 -12.83
CA PRO A 72 -10.72 4.44 -13.04
C PRO A 72 -11.33 5.41 -12.01
N LYS A 73 -12.42 6.06 -12.39
CA LYS A 73 -13.20 6.91 -11.49
C LYS A 73 -14.18 6.05 -10.69
N PHE A 74 -14.22 6.25 -9.38
CA PHE A 74 -15.13 5.56 -8.48
C PHE A 74 -16.24 6.53 -8.03
N SER A 75 -17.36 6.50 -8.74
CA SER A 75 -18.53 7.30 -8.39
C SER A 75 -19.17 6.84 -7.08
N ASP A 76 -20.02 7.67 -6.47
CA ASP A 76 -20.74 7.32 -5.23
C ASP A 76 -21.74 6.17 -5.40
N ARG A 77 -22.03 5.76 -6.64
CA ARG A 77 -22.81 4.55 -6.94
C ARG A 77 -21.99 3.27 -6.89
N GLN A 78 -20.67 3.37 -7.07
CA GLN A 78 -19.75 2.24 -7.07
C GLN A 78 -19.09 2.08 -5.70
N LEU A 79 -18.64 3.18 -5.11
CA LEU A 79 -18.12 3.24 -3.75
C LEU A 79 -18.76 4.43 -3.07
N THR A 80 -19.57 4.16 -2.04
CA THR A 80 -20.19 5.20 -1.22
C THR A 80 -19.14 6.05 -0.51
N VAL A 81 -19.57 7.20 0.01
CA VAL A 81 -18.66 8.11 0.74
C VAL A 81 -18.03 7.41 1.95
N ASP A 82 -18.78 6.62 2.69
CA ASP A 82 -18.27 5.90 3.87
C ASP A 82 -17.28 4.80 3.49
N GLU A 83 -17.54 4.07 2.39
CA GLU A 83 -16.61 3.06 1.86
C GLU A 83 -15.30 3.68 1.39
N LYS A 84 -15.34 4.86 0.76
CA LYS A 84 -14.15 5.62 0.40
C LYS A 84 -13.35 6.03 1.63
N LYS A 85 -14.02 6.48 2.70
CA LYS A 85 -13.37 6.83 3.96
C LYS A 85 -12.71 5.62 4.63
N ASP A 86 -13.34 4.46 4.58
CA ASP A 86 -12.75 3.23 5.10
C ASP A 86 -11.54 2.78 4.29
N ILE A 87 -11.57 2.91 2.96
CA ILE A 87 -10.40 2.66 2.11
C ILE A 87 -9.25 3.59 2.52
N ILE A 88 -9.51 4.88 2.75
CA ILE A 88 -8.50 5.83 3.23
C ILE A 88 -7.95 5.39 4.59
N ALA A 89 -8.82 4.96 5.52
CA ALA A 89 -8.39 4.45 6.81
C ALA A 89 -7.45 3.23 6.66
N TYR A 90 -7.76 2.31 5.75
CA TYR A 90 -6.89 1.17 5.45
C TYR A 90 -5.55 1.60 4.84
N VAL A 91 -5.54 2.52 3.88
CA VAL A 91 -4.29 3.00 3.25
C VAL A 91 -3.39 3.66 4.29
N ARG A 92 -3.94 4.53 5.15
CA ARG A 92 -3.17 5.17 6.23
C ARG A 92 -2.70 4.16 7.27
N ALA A 93 -3.54 3.22 7.67
CA ALA A 93 -3.13 2.14 8.57
C ALA A 93 -2.00 1.30 7.97
N SER A 94 -2.04 1.02 6.66
CA SER A 94 -1.00 0.24 5.97
C SER A 94 0.34 0.96 5.89
N SER A 95 0.35 2.29 5.83
CA SER A 95 1.60 3.07 5.83
C SER A 95 2.11 3.40 7.23
N GLU A 96 1.23 3.59 8.20
CA GLU A 96 1.55 4.05 9.55
C GLU A 96 1.85 2.90 10.52
N THR A 97 1.32 1.71 10.26
CA THR A 97 1.53 0.55 11.13
C THR A 97 2.93 -0.03 10.87
N PRO A 98 3.78 -0.16 11.91
CA PRO A 98 5.08 -0.82 11.77
C PRO A 98 4.94 -2.28 11.33
N ASP A 99 5.90 -2.75 10.54
CA ASP A 99 5.93 -4.13 10.07
C ASP A 99 6.07 -5.12 11.25
N PRO A 100 5.12 -6.05 11.43
CA PRO A 100 5.25 -7.07 12.46
C PRO A 100 6.30 -8.10 12.02
N GLY A 101 7.34 -8.29 12.85
CA GLY A 101 8.34 -9.35 12.64
C GLY A 101 9.68 -8.90 12.05
N GLY A 102 9.92 -7.60 11.92
CA GLY A 102 11.23 -7.06 11.53
C GLY A 102 11.14 -6.15 10.32
N TYR A 103 12.16 -6.18 9.46
CA TYR A 103 12.23 -5.30 8.29
C TYR A 103 11.31 -5.80 7.17
N GLY A 104 10.32 -5.00 6.75
CA GLY A 104 9.31 -5.39 5.75
C GLY A 104 9.79 -5.51 4.30
N LEU A 105 11.09 -5.36 4.02
CA LEU A 105 11.70 -5.55 2.68
C LEU A 105 10.97 -4.79 1.55
N GLY A 106 10.51 -3.57 1.85
CA GLY A 106 9.78 -2.71 0.92
C GLY A 106 8.29 -3.04 0.76
N GLY A 107 7.74 -4.04 1.45
CA GLY A 107 6.30 -4.32 1.49
C GLY A 107 5.69 -4.86 0.19
N PHE A 108 6.53 -5.29 -0.77
CA PHE A 108 6.11 -5.90 -2.05
C PHE A 108 5.82 -7.41 -1.93
N GLY A 109 6.05 -8.01 -0.75
CA GLY A 109 5.79 -9.41 -0.43
C GLY A 109 6.80 -10.37 -1.07
N PRO A 110 6.35 -11.50 -1.66
CA PRO A 110 7.21 -12.67 -1.92
C PRO A 110 8.37 -12.40 -2.86
N THR A 111 8.27 -11.39 -3.72
CA THR A 111 9.33 -11.04 -4.68
C THR A 111 10.57 -10.49 -3.97
N SER A 112 10.40 -9.49 -3.09
CA SER A 112 11.55 -8.88 -2.38
C SER A 112 12.06 -9.80 -1.27
N GLU A 113 11.16 -10.51 -0.59
CA GLU A 113 11.48 -11.56 0.38
C GLU A 113 12.31 -12.69 -0.26
N GLY A 114 11.90 -13.18 -1.43
CA GLY A 114 12.63 -14.21 -2.15
C GLY A 114 14.04 -13.77 -2.55
N MET A 115 14.20 -12.54 -3.04
CA MET A 115 15.51 -12.00 -3.38
C MET A 115 16.41 -11.90 -2.14
N ALA A 116 15.88 -11.43 -1.01
CA ALA A 116 16.61 -11.37 0.25
C ALA A 116 17.02 -12.78 0.73
N MET A 117 16.13 -13.76 0.63
CA MET A 117 16.44 -15.15 0.97
C MET A 117 17.59 -15.73 0.14
N TRP A 118 17.63 -15.43 -1.16
CA TRP A 118 18.73 -15.88 -2.03
C TRP A 118 20.05 -15.17 -1.74
N ILE A 119 20.04 -13.85 -1.64
CA ILE A 119 21.29 -13.08 -1.48
C ILE A 119 21.84 -13.19 -0.05
N ILE A 120 20.98 -13.19 0.96
CA ILE A 120 21.40 -13.19 2.36
C ILE A 120 21.37 -14.62 2.90
N GLY A 121 20.22 -15.29 2.79
CA GLY A 121 20.02 -16.62 3.37
C GLY A 121 20.93 -17.68 2.73
N ILE A 122 20.88 -17.83 1.42
CA ILE A 122 21.67 -18.85 0.72
C ILE A 122 23.18 -18.55 0.77
N VAL A 123 23.60 -17.29 0.64
CA VAL A 123 25.02 -16.94 0.78
C VAL A 123 25.53 -17.24 2.18
N ALA A 124 24.76 -16.91 3.23
CA ALA A 124 25.13 -17.24 4.60
C ALA A 124 25.22 -18.76 4.81
N ALA A 125 24.27 -19.53 4.25
CA ALA A 125 24.29 -20.99 4.32
C ALA A 125 25.49 -21.61 3.60
N ILE A 126 25.82 -21.12 2.39
CA ILE A 126 27.01 -21.57 1.63
C ILE A 126 28.29 -21.24 2.40
N ALA A 127 28.41 -20.02 2.93
CA ALA A 127 29.58 -19.61 3.71
C ALA A 127 29.76 -20.50 4.96
N ALA A 128 28.67 -20.81 5.67
CA ALA A 128 28.71 -21.72 6.80
C ALA A 128 29.12 -23.14 6.39
N ALA A 129 28.60 -23.66 5.27
CA ALA A 129 28.95 -24.99 4.76
C ALA A 129 30.43 -25.07 4.36
N LEU A 130 30.95 -24.07 3.64
CA LEU A 130 32.37 -24.00 3.27
C LEU A 130 33.27 -23.89 4.50
N TRP A 131 32.86 -23.11 5.51
CA TRP A 131 33.59 -22.98 6.76
C TRP A 131 33.67 -24.28 7.56
N ILE A 132 32.55 -25.00 7.66
CA ILE A 132 32.51 -26.31 8.32
C ILE A 132 33.35 -27.32 7.53
N GLY A 133 33.19 -27.36 6.21
CA GLY A 133 33.93 -28.26 5.33
C GLY A 133 35.44 -28.02 5.32
N ALA A 134 35.89 -26.76 5.42
CA ALA A 134 37.32 -26.42 5.52
C ALA A 134 37.95 -26.77 6.87
N ARG A 135 37.14 -27.13 7.88
CA ARG A 135 37.56 -27.49 9.24
C ARG A 135 37.39 -28.98 9.55
N ALA A 136 36.87 -29.77 8.60
CA ALA A 136 36.76 -31.22 8.65
C ALA A 136 38.00 -31.87 8.01
#